data_AF-K0UVZ9-F1
#
_entry.id   AF-K0UVZ9-F1
#
_cell.length_a   1.000
_cell.length_b   1.000
_cell.length_c   1.000
_cell.angle_alpha   90.00
_cell.angle_beta   90.00
_cell.angle_gamma   90.00
#
_symmetry.space_group_name_H-M   'P 1'
#
loop_
_entity.id
_entity.type
_entity.pdbx_description
1 polymer ?
#
loop_
_entity_poly.entity_id
_entity_poly.type
_entity_poly.pdbx_seq_one_letter_code
_entity_poly.pdbx_strand_id
1 'polypeptide(L)'
;MIRRLASAIHRRRDPIGYARSIGVTVGNGCRLIRVTFSREPYLVQLGDHVSATRTHFETHDGGVWVLRDEHPDIDIVRPIRVGNNVYFGYGCIVLPGVTIGNNVVVGAGSIVTRDIPDNSVAVGIPARVIKPLSEYAEAALKRSHPTKRMAIAQKKAYYSRLYNAD
;
A
#
# COMPACT_ATOMS: atom_id res chain seq x y z
N MET A 1 -1.29 15.62 -24.81
CA MET A 1 -1.15 14.15 -25.05
C MET A 1 0.25 13.63 -24.68
N ILE A 2 1.33 14.27 -25.14
CA ILE A 2 2.74 13.86 -24.91
C ILE A 2 3.14 13.79 -23.42
N ARG A 3 2.79 14.80 -22.60
CA ARG A 3 3.11 14.82 -21.15
C ARG A 3 2.49 13.66 -20.36
N ARG A 4 1.27 13.21 -20.74
CA ARG A 4 0.60 12.06 -20.11
C ARG A 4 1.32 10.75 -20.41
N LEU A 5 1.84 10.60 -21.63
CA LEU A 5 2.59 9.41 -22.05
C LEU A 5 3.95 9.35 -21.33
N ALA A 6 4.66 10.47 -21.25
CA ALA A 6 5.93 10.57 -20.53
C ALA A 6 5.77 10.23 -19.03
N SER A 7 4.74 10.78 -18.37
CA SER A 7 4.42 10.44 -16.97
C SER A 7 4.07 8.96 -16.78
N ALA A 8 3.31 8.37 -17.70
CA ALA A 8 2.96 6.95 -17.64
C ALA A 8 4.19 6.03 -17.77
N ILE A 9 5.17 6.41 -18.59
CA ILE A 9 6.44 5.69 -18.75
C ILE A 9 7.31 5.86 -17.49
N HIS A 10 7.44 7.07 -16.97
CA HIS A 10 8.19 7.34 -15.73
C HIS A 10 7.63 6.49 -14.59
N ARG A 11 6.32 6.54 -14.33
CA ARG A 11 5.64 5.75 -13.30
C ARG A 11 5.90 4.24 -13.43
N ARG A 12 6.10 3.72 -14.64
CA ARG A 12 6.39 2.30 -14.85
C ARG A 12 7.86 1.95 -14.63
N ARG A 13 8.79 2.82 -15.07
CA ARG A 13 10.23 2.57 -15.00
C ARG A 13 10.82 2.87 -13.63
N ASP A 14 10.43 3.99 -13.05
CA ASP A 14 10.84 4.44 -11.72
C ASP A 14 9.60 4.92 -10.93
N PRO A 15 8.86 3.98 -10.30
CA PRO A 15 7.70 4.34 -9.50
C PRO A 15 8.04 5.24 -8.30
N ILE A 16 9.24 5.11 -7.73
CA ILE A 16 9.68 5.87 -6.55
C ILE A 16 10.04 7.30 -6.96
N GLY A 17 10.86 7.46 -7.99
CA GLY A 17 11.19 8.78 -8.57
C GLY A 17 9.94 9.50 -9.05
N TYR A 18 8.99 8.77 -9.65
CA TYR A 18 7.71 9.36 -10.05
C TYR A 18 6.94 9.88 -8.84
N ALA A 19 6.77 9.08 -7.79
CA ALA A 19 6.05 9.48 -6.58
C ALA A 19 6.67 10.73 -5.95
N ARG A 20 8.00 10.77 -5.83
CA ARG A 20 8.74 11.95 -5.35
C ARG A 20 8.55 13.16 -6.26
N SER A 21 8.58 12.97 -7.59
CA SER A 21 8.41 14.05 -8.57
C SER A 21 7.03 14.72 -8.54
N ILE A 22 6.01 14.01 -8.03
CA ILE A 22 4.66 14.57 -7.86
C ILE A 22 4.41 15.06 -6.43
N GLY A 23 5.39 14.97 -5.52
CA GLY A 23 5.33 15.55 -4.17
C GLY A 23 5.26 14.55 -3.02
N VAL A 24 5.08 13.25 -3.27
CA VAL A 24 5.02 12.24 -2.20
C VAL A 24 6.37 12.18 -1.49
N THR A 25 6.35 12.20 -0.16
CA THR A 25 7.56 11.90 0.62
C THR A 25 7.71 10.38 0.70
N VAL A 26 8.81 9.84 0.20
CA VAL A 26 9.07 8.40 0.17
C VAL A 26 10.44 8.11 0.74
N GLY A 27 10.50 7.31 1.81
CA GLY A 27 11.73 6.83 2.44
C GLY A 27 12.52 5.84 1.58
N ASN A 28 13.55 5.26 2.17
CA ASN A 28 14.49 4.36 1.55
C ASN A 28 13.97 2.92 1.49
N GLY A 29 14.41 2.14 0.49
CA GLY A 29 14.05 0.71 0.37
C GLY A 29 12.58 0.43 0.06
N CYS A 30 11.82 1.44 -0.36
CA CYS A 30 10.41 1.28 -0.73
C CYS A 30 10.22 0.56 -2.07
N ARG A 31 9.12 -0.18 -2.17
CA ARG A 31 8.71 -0.90 -3.37
C ARG A 31 7.26 -0.56 -3.73
N LEU A 32 7.09 0.34 -4.70
CA LEU A 32 5.77 0.73 -5.19
C LEU A 32 5.51 0.09 -6.57
N ILE A 33 4.46 -0.72 -6.66
CA ILE A 33 4.09 -1.40 -7.92
C ILE A 33 2.68 -0.95 -8.31
N ARG A 34 2.58 -0.15 -9.38
CA ARG A 34 1.29 0.36 -9.89
C ARG A 34 0.45 1.07 -8.81
N VAL A 35 1.12 1.72 -7.86
CA VAL A 35 0.49 2.56 -6.82
C VAL A 35 -0.05 3.83 -7.46
N THR A 36 -1.12 4.35 -6.89
CA THR A 36 -1.75 5.60 -7.32
C THR A 36 -2.02 6.50 -6.13
N PHE A 37 -2.08 7.80 -6.41
CA PHE A 37 -2.34 8.87 -5.45
C PHE A 37 -3.46 9.75 -6.02
N SER A 38 -4.25 10.31 -5.12
CA SER A 38 -5.19 11.41 -5.36
C SER A 38 -4.47 12.70 -5.81
N ARG A 39 -5.20 13.83 -5.85
CA ARG A 39 -4.69 15.10 -6.40
C ARG A 39 -3.75 15.87 -5.49
N GLU A 40 -3.68 15.52 -4.21
CA GLU A 40 -2.80 16.14 -3.20
C GLU A 40 -1.70 15.16 -2.74
N PRO A 41 -0.91 14.57 -3.68
CA PRO A 41 0.11 13.56 -3.34
C PRO A 41 1.19 14.09 -2.39
N TYR A 42 1.39 15.42 -2.33
CA TYR A 42 2.30 16.09 -1.39
C TYR A 42 1.89 15.96 0.08
N LEU A 43 0.67 15.49 0.36
CA LEU A 43 0.19 15.17 1.70
C LEU A 43 0.40 13.69 2.09
N VAL A 44 0.99 12.88 1.20
CA VAL A 44 1.27 11.47 1.47
C VAL A 44 2.73 11.30 1.87
N GLN A 45 2.93 10.67 3.03
CA GLN A 45 4.24 10.35 3.58
C GLN A 45 4.38 8.85 3.77
N LEU A 46 5.40 8.27 3.15
CA LEU A 46 5.79 6.87 3.29
C LEU A 46 7.17 6.82 3.94
N GLY A 47 7.27 6.13 5.08
CA GLY A 47 8.54 5.86 5.76
C GLY A 47 9.47 4.94 4.97
N ASP A 48 10.45 4.38 5.65
CA ASP A 48 11.40 3.44 5.07
C ASP A 48 10.77 2.05 4.90
N HIS A 49 11.21 1.31 3.89
CA HIS A 49 10.86 -0.10 3.66
C HIS A 49 9.35 -0.35 3.51
N VAL A 50 8.64 0.57 2.87
CA VAL A 50 7.21 0.42 2.54
C VAL A 50 7.05 -0.34 1.22
N SER A 51 6.25 -1.39 1.22
CA SER A 51 5.92 -2.18 0.03
C SER A 51 4.43 -2.10 -0.25
N ALA A 52 4.06 -1.66 -1.45
CA ALA A 52 2.67 -1.49 -1.85
C ALA A 52 2.45 -1.92 -3.30
N THR A 53 1.39 -2.70 -3.54
CA THR A 53 1.03 -3.17 -4.88
C THR A 53 -0.40 -2.79 -5.20
N ARG A 54 -0.58 -1.92 -6.19
CA ARG A 54 -1.90 -1.38 -6.60
C ARG A 54 -2.69 -0.74 -5.48
N THR A 55 -1.99 -0.26 -4.46
CA THR A 55 -2.57 0.55 -3.40
C THR A 55 -2.94 1.92 -3.94
N HIS A 56 -4.09 2.43 -3.52
CA HIS A 56 -4.50 3.81 -3.73
C HIS A 56 -4.44 4.59 -2.42
N PHE A 57 -3.81 5.76 -2.45
CA PHE A 57 -3.80 6.71 -1.33
C PHE A 57 -4.72 7.87 -1.68
N GLU A 58 -5.82 8.00 -0.95
CA GLU A 58 -6.85 9.02 -1.13
C GLU A 58 -6.69 10.11 -0.07
N THR A 59 -6.48 11.36 -0.48
CA THR A 59 -6.23 12.49 0.42
C THR A 59 -7.44 13.40 0.56
N HIS A 60 -8.46 13.25 -0.28
CA HIS A 60 -9.69 14.03 -0.18
C HIS A 60 -10.94 13.15 -0.04
N ASP A 61 -11.98 13.69 0.57
CA ASP A 61 -13.29 13.07 0.59
C ASP A 61 -14.18 13.67 -0.49
N GLY A 62 -14.34 12.94 -1.60
CA GLY A 62 -15.23 13.35 -2.70
C GLY A 62 -16.72 13.30 -2.32
N GLY A 63 -17.09 12.73 -1.18
CA GLY A 63 -18.45 12.66 -0.66
C GLY A 63 -19.08 14.04 -0.44
N VAL A 64 -18.26 15.08 -0.22
CA VAL A 64 -18.73 16.48 -0.10
C VAL A 64 -19.50 16.97 -1.34
N TRP A 65 -19.42 16.26 -2.47
CA TRP A 65 -20.19 16.57 -3.67
C TRP A 65 -21.70 16.72 -3.39
N VAL A 66 -22.26 15.91 -2.48
CA VAL A 66 -23.70 15.97 -2.15
C VAL A 66 -24.12 17.28 -1.48
N LEU A 67 -23.16 18.10 -1.03
CA LEU A 67 -23.37 19.39 -0.38
C LEU A 67 -22.96 20.57 -1.26
N ARG A 68 -22.51 20.34 -2.50
CA ARG A 68 -21.80 21.34 -3.31
C ARG A 68 -22.65 22.55 -3.72
N ASP A 69 -23.96 22.36 -3.90
CA ASP A 69 -24.86 23.46 -4.27
C ASP A 69 -25.08 24.43 -3.09
N GLU A 70 -25.19 23.90 -1.86
CA GLU A 70 -25.33 24.70 -0.64
C GLU A 70 -24.00 25.24 -0.11
N HIS A 71 -22.94 24.47 -0.32
CA HIS A 71 -21.59 24.75 0.16
C HIS A 71 -20.58 24.61 -1.00
N PRO A 72 -20.51 25.59 -1.93
CA PRO A 72 -19.66 25.48 -3.12
C PRO A 72 -18.16 25.47 -2.80
N ASP A 73 -17.76 26.10 -1.68
CA ASP A 73 -16.35 26.41 -1.37
C ASP A 73 -15.71 25.46 -0.33
N ILE A 74 -16.35 24.33 0.00
CA ILE A 74 -15.80 23.38 0.98
C ILE A 74 -15.07 22.21 0.31
N ASP A 75 -13.97 21.77 0.91
CA ASP A 75 -13.32 20.50 0.60
C ASP A 75 -12.85 19.84 1.91
N ILE A 76 -12.86 18.52 1.93
CA ILE A 76 -12.26 17.75 3.03
C ILE A 76 -11.00 17.11 2.49
N VAL A 77 -9.85 17.57 2.98
CA VAL A 77 -8.53 17.05 2.61
C VAL A 77 -7.73 16.78 3.88
N ARG A 78 -7.11 15.59 3.98
CA ARG A 78 -6.29 15.23 5.14
C ARG A 78 -5.04 14.43 4.73
N PRO A 79 -3.91 14.61 5.42
CA PRO A 79 -2.68 13.89 5.12
C PRO A 79 -2.77 12.41 5.47
N ILE A 80 -1.97 11.61 4.77
CA ILE A 80 -1.76 10.19 5.09
C ILE A 80 -0.31 10.02 5.53
N ARG A 81 -0.10 9.39 6.68
CA ARG A 81 1.23 9.11 7.24
C ARG A 81 1.41 7.61 7.40
N VAL A 82 2.43 7.06 6.77
CA VAL A 82 2.80 5.64 6.88
C VAL A 82 4.19 5.56 7.49
N GLY A 83 4.31 4.82 8.59
CA GLY A 83 5.56 4.54 9.27
C GLY A 83 6.50 3.63 8.48
N ASN A 84 7.47 3.07 9.19
CA ASN A 84 8.50 2.22 8.61
C ASN A 84 8.05 0.76 8.54
N ASN A 85 8.59 0.04 7.55
CA ASN A 85 8.37 -1.40 7.39
C ASN A 85 6.88 -1.78 7.31
N VAL A 86 6.17 -1.18 6.35
CA VAL A 86 4.74 -1.42 6.15
C VAL A 86 4.51 -2.17 4.84
N TYR A 87 3.73 -3.25 4.91
CA TYR A 87 3.30 -4.02 3.75
C TYR A 87 1.82 -3.79 3.47
N PHE A 88 1.51 -3.29 2.28
CA PHE A 88 0.16 -3.29 1.75
C PHE A 88 0.01 -4.46 0.77
N GLY A 89 -0.94 -5.33 1.08
CA GLY A 89 -1.43 -6.34 0.16
C GLY A 89 -1.98 -5.72 -1.13
N TYR A 90 -2.20 -6.56 -2.12
CA TYR A 90 -2.67 -6.12 -3.43
C TYR A 90 -4.00 -5.33 -3.32
N GLY A 91 -4.05 -4.13 -3.91
CA GLY A 91 -5.31 -3.41 -4.10
C GLY A 91 -5.90 -2.76 -2.85
N CYS A 92 -5.09 -2.35 -1.88
CA CYS A 92 -5.61 -1.60 -0.72
C CYS A 92 -6.03 -0.17 -1.09
N ILE A 93 -6.93 0.43 -0.31
CA ILE A 93 -7.26 1.86 -0.37
C ILE A 93 -7.01 2.46 1.02
N VAL A 94 -6.28 3.56 1.10
CA VAL A 94 -6.04 4.31 2.35
C VAL A 94 -6.78 5.64 2.25
N LEU A 95 -7.69 5.88 3.20
CA LEU A 95 -8.55 7.07 3.22
C LEU A 95 -7.88 8.28 3.88
N PRO A 96 -8.44 9.50 3.68
CA PRO A 96 -7.85 10.73 4.18
C PRO A 96 -7.69 10.73 5.70
N GLY A 97 -6.54 11.24 6.18
CA GLY A 97 -6.30 11.45 7.61
C GLY A 97 -5.79 10.24 8.37
N VAL A 98 -5.55 9.12 7.69
CA VAL A 98 -5.07 7.88 8.31
C VAL A 98 -3.57 7.97 8.62
N THR A 99 -3.21 7.58 9.84
CA THR A 99 -1.85 7.27 10.28
C THR A 99 -1.67 5.76 10.46
N ILE A 100 -0.68 5.19 9.78
CA ILE A 100 -0.28 3.79 9.91
C ILE A 100 1.07 3.73 10.61
N GLY A 101 1.12 2.99 11.70
CA GLY A 101 2.32 2.78 12.50
C GLY A 101 3.43 1.98 11.82
N ASN A 102 4.46 1.64 12.58
CA ASN A 102 5.59 0.84 12.13
C ASN A 102 5.28 -0.66 12.16
N ASN A 103 5.93 -1.45 11.29
CA ASN A 103 5.81 -2.91 11.29
C ASN A 103 4.35 -3.37 11.11
N VAL A 104 3.68 -2.86 10.08
CA VAL A 104 2.26 -3.14 9.82
C VAL A 104 2.08 -3.98 8.56
N VAL A 105 1.18 -4.96 8.64
CA VAL A 105 0.67 -5.68 7.48
C VAL A 105 -0.79 -5.30 7.24
N VAL A 106 -1.08 -4.73 6.07
CA VAL A 106 -2.44 -4.50 5.60
C VAL A 106 -2.80 -5.57 4.59
N GLY A 107 -3.85 -6.35 4.84
CA GLY A 107 -4.30 -7.43 3.96
C GLY A 107 -4.77 -6.94 2.60
N ALA A 108 -4.67 -7.80 1.59
CA ALA A 108 -5.12 -7.49 0.23
C ALA A 108 -6.60 -7.06 0.19
N GLY A 109 -6.92 -6.07 -0.65
CA GLY A 109 -8.27 -5.54 -0.83
C GLY A 109 -8.83 -4.74 0.35
N SER A 110 -8.04 -4.40 1.35
CA SER A 110 -8.54 -3.68 2.53
C SER A 110 -8.77 -2.19 2.27
N ILE A 111 -9.80 -1.60 2.90
CA ILE A 111 -10.05 -0.15 2.92
C ILE A 111 -9.73 0.39 4.32
N VAL A 112 -8.61 1.09 4.44
CA VAL A 112 -8.12 1.66 5.69
C VAL A 112 -8.83 2.99 5.93
N THR A 113 -9.76 2.97 6.88
CA THR A 113 -10.64 4.10 7.25
C THR A 113 -10.20 4.81 8.52
N ARG A 114 -9.25 4.24 9.26
CA ARG A 114 -8.78 4.72 10.55
C ARG A 114 -7.35 4.26 10.80
N ASP A 115 -6.72 4.88 11.79
CA ASP A 115 -5.35 4.60 12.16
C ASP A 115 -5.11 3.12 12.49
N ILE A 116 -3.91 2.65 12.15
CA ILE A 116 -3.44 1.31 12.48
C ILE A 116 -2.20 1.46 13.38
N PRO A 117 -2.23 0.93 14.61
CA PRO A 117 -1.09 1.03 15.52
C PRO A 117 0.10 0.17 15.05
N ASP A 118 1.26 0.41 15.65
CA ASP A 118 2.48 -0.35 15.42
C ASP A 118 2.27 -1.87 15.60
N ASN A 119 3.13 -2.67 14.97
CA ASN A 119 3.22 -4.12 15.15
C ASN A 119 1.90 -4.86 14.94
N SER A 120 1.12 -4.43 13.96
CA SER A 120 -0.27 -4.91 13.76
C SER A 120 -0.50 -5.52 12.38
N VAL A 121 -1.44 -6.44 12.32
CA VAL A 121 -2.01 -6.94 11.06
C VAL A 121 -3.47 -6.49 10.98
N ALA A 122 -3.81 -5.74 9.94
CA ALA A 122 -5.14 -5.23 9.70
C ALA A 122 -5.72 -5.71 8.36
N VAL A 123 -6.99 -6.09 8.33
CA VAL A 123 -7.67 -6.59 7.11
C VAL A 123 -9.11 -6.10 7.03
N GLY A 124 -9.69 -6.10 5.83
CA GLY A 124 -11.13 -5.99 5.60
C GLY A 124 -11.61 -4.62 5.11
N ILE A 125 -12.93 -4.49 4.97
CA ILE A 125 -13.64 -3.29 4.55
C ILE A 125 -14.77 -3.04 5.55
N PRO A 126 -14.63 -2.07 6.46
CA PRO A 126 -13.41 -1.29 6.74
C PRO A 126 -12.31 -2.13 7.41
N ALA A 127 -11.03 -1.75 7.22
CA ALA A 127 -9.90 -2.47 7.79
C ALA A 127 -9.94 -2.46 9.33
N ARG A 128 -9.63 -3.61 9.94
CA ARG A 128 -9.61 -3.83 11.39
C ARG A 128 -8.33 -4.57 11.77
N VAL A 129 -7.70 -4.18 12.86
CA VAL A 129 -6.61 -4.97 13.46
C VAL A 129 -7.19 -6.30 13.92
N ILE A 130 -6.62 -7.41 13.47
CA ILE A 130 -7.09 -8.76 13.78
C ILE A 130 -6.09 -9.57 14.62
N LYS A 131 -4.80 -9.18 14.61
CA LYS A 131 -3.73 -9.84 15.37
C LYS A 131 -2.47 -8.96 15.42
N PRO A 132 -1.58 -9.19 16.39
CA PRO A 132 -0.24 -8.60 16.38
C PRO A 132 0.63 -9.21 15.26
N LEU A 133 1.65 -8.46 14.85
CA LEU A 133 2.62 -8.90 13.84
C LEU A 133 3.39 -10.15 14.27
N SER A 134 3.69 -10.31 15.57
CA SER A 134 4.39 -11.48 16.11
C SER A 134 3.66 -12.79 15.79
N GLU A 135 2.35 -12.83 16.02
CA GLU A 135 1.51 -13.99 15.71
C GLU A 135 1.49 -14.27 14.20
N TYR A 136 1.43 -13.22 13.37
CA TYR A 136 1.56 -13.38 11.93
C TYR A 136 2.92 -13.96 11.54
N ALA A 137 4.02 -13.48 12.15
CA ALA A 137 5.36 -13.94 11.86
C ALA A 137 5.53 -15.43 12.21
N GLU A 138 5.08 -15.87 13.37
CA GLU A 138 5.08 -17.29 13.76
C GLU A 138 4.29 -18.15 12.77
N ALA A 139 3.07 -17.74 12.45
CA ALA A 139 2.23 -18.46 11.49
C ALA A 139 2.86 -18.47 10.09
N ALA A 140 3.51 -17.38 9.68
CA ALA A 140 4.19 -17.26 8.40
C ALA A 140 5.41 -18.17 8.32
N LEU A 141 6.21 -18.26 9.38
CA LEU A 141 7.38 -19.14 9.45
C LEU A 141 6.97 -20.61 9.35
N LYS A 142 5.92 -21.03 10.06
CA LYS A 142 5.39 -22.41 10.02
C LYS A 142 4.95 -22.84 8.62
N ARG A 143 4.38 -21.93 7.83
CA ARG A 143 3.92 -22.19 6.45
C ARG A 143 4.96 -21.81 5.37
N SER A 144 6.16 -21.38 5.77
CA SER A 144 7.17 -20.91 4.82
C SER A 144 7.98 -22.06 4.23
N HIS A 145 8.47 -21.85 3.01
CA HIS A 145 9.34 -22.79 2.31
C HIS A 145 10.62 -22.07 1.87
N PRO A 146 11.81 -22.70 1.95
CA PRO A 146 13.11 -22.08 1.67
C PRO A 146 13.40 -21.91 0.17
N THR A 147 12.41 -21.43 -0.60
CA THR A 147 12.45 -21.39 -2.08
C THR A 147 12.90 -20.04 -2.64
N LYS A 148 13.23 -19.07 -1.79
CA LYS A 148 13.49 -17.69 -2.22
C LYS A 148 14.69 -17.55 -3.16
N ARG A 149 15.73 -18.37 -2.97
CA ARG A 149 16.98 -18.37 -3.75
C ARG A 149 17.04 -19.47 -4.82
N MET A 150 15.99 -20.27 -4.97
CA MET A 150 15.94 -21.33 -5.98
C MET A 150 15.77 -20.75 -7.38
N ALA A 151 16.37 -21.40 -8.38
CA ALA A 151 16.08 -21.11 -9.78
C ALA A 151 14.59 -21.37 -10.10
N ILE A 152 14.05 -20.72 -11.13
CA ILE A 152 12.62 -20.84 -11.48
C ILE A 152 12.22 -22.31 -11.70
N ALA A 153 13.03 -23.08 -12.43
CA ALA A 153 12.77 -24.49 -12.68
C ALA A 153 12.77 -25.33 -11.39
N GLN A 154 13.75 -25.12 -10.50
CA GLN A 154 13.83 -25.80 -9.20
C GLN A 154 12.64 -25.44 -8.31
N LYS A 155 12.26 -24.16 -8.28
CA LYS A 155 11.11 -23.67 -7.53
C LYS A 155 9.80 -24.26 -8.04
N LYS A 156 9.63 -24.35 -9.37
CA LYS A 156 8.47 -25.03 -9.99
C LYS A 156 8.42 -26.49 -9.54
N ALA A 157 9.50 -27.24 -9.72
CA ALA A 157 9.58 -28.65 -9.33
C ALA A 157 9.29 -28.86 -7.83
N TYR A 158 9.83 -28.01 -6.97
CA TYR A 158 9.58 -28.05 -5.52
C TYR A 158 8.09 -27.92 -5.19
N TYR A 159 7.41 -26.91 -5.74
CA TYR A 159 6.00 -26.68 -5.44
C TYR A 159 5.06 -27.67 -6.12
N SER A 160 5.36 -28.11 -7.35
CA SER A 160 4.63 -29.19 -8.02
C SER A 160 4.64 -30.46 -7.15
N ARG A 161 5.81 -30.85 -6.63
CA ARG A 161 5.93 -32.00 -5.73
C ARG A 161 5.24 -31.78 -4.38
N LEU A 162 5.38 -30.61 -3.78
CA LEU A 162 4.82 -30.32 -2.46
C LEU A 162 3.28 -30.37 -2.45
N TYR A 163 2.64 -29.86 -3.50
CA TYR A 163 1.19 -29.72 -3.58
C TYR A 163 0.51 -30.73 -4.51
N ASN A 164 1.24 -31.72 -5.02
CA ASN A 164 0.75 -32.66 -6.03
C ASN A 164 0.10 -31.95 -7.22
N ALA A 165 0.75 -30.87 -7.68
CA ALA A 165 0.30 -30.09 -8.82
C ALA A 165 1.06 -30.57 -10.07
N ASP A 166 0.40 -31.41 -10.87
CA ASP A 166 0.88 -31.93 -12.16
C ASP A 166 1.05 -30.80 -13.20
#